data_AF-A0A7K2MTZ4-F1
#
_entry.id   AF-A0A7K2MTZ4-F1
#
_cell.length_a   1.000
_cell.length_b   1.000
_cell.length_c   1.000
_cell.angle_alpha   90.00
_cell.angle_beta   90.00
_cell.angle_gamma   90.00
#
_symmetry.space_group_name_H-M   'P 1'
#
loop_
_entity.id
_entity.type
_entity.pdbx_description
1 polymer ?
#
loop_
_entity_poly.entity_id
_entity_poly.type
_entity_poly.pdbx_seq_one_letter_code
_entity_poly.pdbx_strand_id
1 'polypeptide(L)' 'AAVLVLHGGRAESRGTARPWQLAALRMHPFLRALEAATGRDDVFLGQVRYRSRGWNGAAAEPLRDTRRALAELR' A
#
# COMPACT_ATOMS: atom_id res chain seq x y z
N ALA A 1 15.76 -8.23 0.17
CA ALA A 1 14.60 -8.16 1.11
C ALA A 1 13.49 -7.31 0.49
N ALA A 2 12.31 -7.18 1.11
CA ALA A 2 11.25 -6.32 0.59
C ALA A 2 10.47 -5.59 1.69
N VAL A 3 10.09 -4.34 1.42
CA VAL A 3 9.22 -3.52 2.27
C VAL A 3 8.05 -3.03 1.42
N LEU A 4 6.83 -3.41 1.84
CA LEU A 4 5.59 -2.92 1.24
C LEU A 4 4.92 -1.92 2.18
N VAL A 5 4.66 -0.72 1.66
CA VAL A 5 3.91 0.33 2.36
C VAL A 5 2.44 0.22 2.01
N LEU A 6 1.62 0.11 3.06
CA LEU A 6 0.18 -0.01 2.98
C LEU A 6 -0.44 1.31 3.43
N HIS A 7 -1.15 1.99 2.53
CA HIS A 7 -1.81 3.23 2.88
C HIS A 7 -3.05 2.97 3.74
N GLY A 8 -3.47 3.99 4.50
CA GLY A 8 -4.75 3.91 5.22
C GLY A 8 -5.95 3.99 4.27
N GLY A 9 -7.15 3.90 4.82
CA GLY A 9 -8.37 3.98 4.02
C GLY A 9 -9.55 4.40 4.87
N ARG A 10 -10.71 3.85 4.55
CA ARG A 10 -11.96 4.01 5.30
C ARG A 10 -12.37 2.65 5.87
N ALA A 11 -13.14 2.63 6.94
CA ALA A 11 -13.79 1.39 7.38
C ALA A 11 -14.76 0.89 6.30
N GLU A 12 -15.60 1.79 5.79
CA GLU A 12 -16.58 1.50 4.73
C GLU A 12 -16.46 2.51 3.58
N SER A 13 -16.18 2.00 2.38
CA SER A 13 -16.24 2.74 1.13
C SER A 13 -16.00 1.79 -0.05
N ARG A 14 -16.92 1.70 -1.00
CA ARG A 14 -16.74 0.96 -2.27
C ARG A 14 -16.16 1.80 -3.41
N GLY A 15 -15.84 3.07 -3.14
CA GLY A 15 -15.25 3.93 -4.14
C GLY A 15 -13.80 3.54 -4.44
N THR A 16 -13.38 3.73 -5.68
CA THR A 16 -12.02 3.40 -6.12
C THR A 16 -10.98 4.19 -5.33
N ALA A 17 -9.92 3.51 -4.88
CA ALA A 17 -8.77 4.21 -4.30
C ALA A 17 -7.94 4.86 -5.42
N ARG A 18 -7.40 6.04 -5.16
CA ARG A 18 -6.62 6.82 -6.12
C ARG A 18 -5.32 7.27 -5.48
N PRO A 19 -4.20 7.31 -6.22
CA PRO A 19 -2.89 7.67 -5.65
C PRO A 19 -2.82 9.13 -5.15
N TRP A 20 -3.67 10.02 -5.66
CA TRP A 20 -3.76 11.41 -5.20
C TRP A 20 -4.68 11.62 -3.98
N GLN A 21 -5.28 10.57 -3.43
CA GLN A 21 -6.02 10.68 -2.17
C GLN A 21 -5.03 10.83 -1.01
N LEU A 22 -5.39 11.66 -0.01
CA LEU A 22 -4.53 11.96 1.16
C LEU A 22 -4.02 10.71 1.86
N ALA A 23 -4.82 9.64 1.89
CA ALA A 23 -4.40 8.38 2.52
C ALA A 23 -3.16 7.77 1.84
N ALA A 24 -3.06 7.85 0.51
CA ALA A 24 -1.90 7.39 -0.25
C ALA A 24 -0.76 8.43 -0.21
N LEU A 25 -1.07 9.72 -0.41
CA LEU A 25 -0.08 10.80 -0.42
C LEU A 25 0.69 10.93 0.91
N ARG A 26 0.00 10.76 2.05
CA ARG A 26 0.65 10.84 3.37
C ARG A 26 1.70 9.75 3.63
N MET A 27 1.76 8.73 2.78
CA MET A 27 2.78 7.69 2.86
C MET A 27 4.06 8.03 2.08
N HIS A 28 4.05 9.10 1.26
CA HIS A 28 5.21 9.49 0.47
C HIS A 28 6.46 9.80 1.32
N PRO A 29 6.37 10.51 2.46
CA PRO A 29 7.54 10.75 3.31
C PRO A 29 8.14 9.46 3.86
N PHE A 30 7.33 8.45 4.19
CA PHE A 30 7.80 7.14 4.65
C PHE A 30 8.55 6.40 3.55
N LEU A 31 8.02 6.40 2.32
CA LEU A 31 8.71 5.80 1.17
C LEU A 31 10.06 6.48 0.91
N ARG A 32 10.14 7.81 1.02
CA ARG A 32 11.39 8.56 0.84
C ARG A 32 12.41 8.25 1.93
N ALA A 33 11.97 8.16 3.18
CA ALA A 33 12.83 7.78 4.31
C ALA A 33 13.36 6.35 4.16
N LEU A 34 12.51 5.41 3.72
CA LEU A 34 12.93 4.04 3.43
C LEU A 34 13.96 4.00 2.30
N GLU A 35 13.71 4.69 1.18
CA GLU A 35 14.65 4.74 0.05
C GLU A 35 16.02 5.32 0.46
N ALA A 36 16.03 6.35 1.30
CA ALA A 36 17.27 6.92 1.83
C ALA A 36 18.01 5.97 2.79
N ALA A 37 17.28 5.18 3.59
CA ALA A 37 17.85 4.31 4.60
C ALA A 37 18.33 2.96 4.05
N THR A 38 17.67 2.41 3.03
CA THR A 38 18.02 1.09 2.47
C THR A 38 19.07 1.16 1.38
N GLY A 39 19.36 2.34 0.81
CA GLY A 39 20.13 2.41 -0.42
C GLY A 39 19.38 1.76 -1.61
N ARG A 40 20.05 1.62 -2.76
CA ARG A 40 19.41 1.23 -4.03
C ARG A 40 19.50 -0.24 -4.40
N ASP A 41 20.29 -1.06 -3.70
CA ASP A 41 20.82 -2.28 -4.32
C ASP A 41 20.33 -3.63 -3.74
N ASP A 42 19.58 -3.67 -2.63
CA ASP A 42 19.24 -4.97 -1.98
C ASP A 42 17.82 -5.08 -1.36
N VAL A 43 17.06 -3.98 -1.28
CA VAL A 43 15.69 -3.98 -0.74
C VAL A 43 14.70 -3.46 -1.77
N PHE A 44 13.74 -4.31 -2.14
CA PHE A 44 12.59 -3.86 -2.92
C PHE A 44 11.68 -2.98 -2.05
N LEU A 45 11.43 -1.75 -2.48
CA LEU A 45 10.47 -0.84 -1.85
C LEU A 45 9.26 -0.66 -2.77
N GLY A 46 8.06 -0.91 -2.24
CA GLY A 46 6.82 -0.77 -2.99
C GLY A 46 5.68 -0.21 -2.16
N GLN A 47 4.68 0.36 -2.83
CA GLN A 47 3.42 0.75 -2.21
C GLN A 47 2.28 -0.11 -2.78
N VAL A 48 1.48 -0.73 -1.91
CA VAL A 48 0.32 -1.51 -2.35
C VAL A 48 -0.77 -0.55 -2.84
N ARG A 49 -1.24 -0.76 -4.07
CA ARG A 49 -2.35 0.00 -4.64
C ARG A 49 -3.66 -0.71 -4.32
N TYR A 50 -4.46 -0.16 -3.42
CA TYR A 50 -5.80 -0.70 -3.18
C TYR A 50 -6.73 -0.42 -4.36
N ARG A 51 -7.63 -1.35 -4.64
CA ARG A 51 -8.71 -1.15 -5.62
C ARG A 51 -9.85 -0.33 -5.02
N SER A 52 -10.14 -0.57 -3.74
CA SER A 52 -11.22 0.05 -2.99
C SER A 52 -10.66 0.83 -1.79
N ARG A 53 -11.32 1.93 -1.41
CA ARG A 53 -10.90 2.72 -0.25
C ARG A 53 -11.25 2.04 1.08
N GLY A 54 -12.27 1.21 1.09
CA GLY A 54 -12.87 0.66 2.30
C GLY A 54 -12.30 -0.71 2.66
N TRP A 55 -12.22 -1.00 3.96
CA TRP A 55 -12.08 -2.38 4.43
C TRP A 55 -13.31 -3.23 4.05
N ASN A 56 -14.50 -2.63 4.15
CA ASN A 56 -15.78 -3.20 3.72
C ASN A 56 -16.11 -4.54 4.41
N GLY A 57 -15.89 -4.59 5.73
CA GLY A 57 -16.24 -5.73 6.58
C GLY A 57 -15.57 -7.03 6.13
N ALA A 58 -16.36 -8.08 5.92
CA ALA A 58 -15.87 -9.40 5.50
C ALA A 58 -15.25 -9.40 4.08
N ALA A 59 -15.53 -8.38 3.25
CA ALA A 59 -14.87 -8.27 1.95
C ALA A 59 -13.36 -8.10 2.12
N ALA A 60 -12.94 -7.32 3.13
CA ALA A 60 -11.53 -7.06 3.47
C ALA A 60 -10.70 -6.77 2.21
N GLU A 61 -11.21 -5.91 1.32
CA GLU A 61 -10.61 -5.70 -0.01
C GLU A 61 -9.12 -5.30 0.05
N PRO A 62 -8.69 -4.41 0.98
CA PRO A 62 -7.28 -4.09 1.17
C PRO A 62 -6.41 -5.30 1.51
N LEU A 63 -6.92 -6.23 2.33
CA LEU A 63 -6.18 -7.46 2.69
C LEU A 63 -5.97 -8.36 1.46
N ARG A 64 -6.96 -8.45 0.57
CA ARG A 64 -6.83 -9.21 -0.68
C ARG A 64 -5.79 -8.58 -1.60
N ASP A 65 -5.78 -7.26 -1.69
CA ASP A 65 -4.80 -6.52 -2.50
C ASP A 65 -3.38 -6.68 -1.94
N THR A 66 -3.21 -6.63 -0.61
CA THR A 66 -1.93 -6.92 0.05
C THR A 66 -1.46 -8.35 -0.21
N ARG A 67 -2.34 -9.34 -0.06
CA ARG A 67 -1.99 -10.76 -0.31
C ARG A 67 -1.55 -10.98 -1.76
N ARG A 68 -2.22 -10.34 -2.70
CA ARG A 68 -1.83 -10.36 -4.11
C ARG A 68 -0.44 -9.75 -4.31
N ALA A 69 -0.20 -8.55 -3.77
CA ALA A 69 1.10 -7.89 -3.88
C ALA A 69 2.24 -8.74 -3.26
N LEU A 70 1.98 -9.38 -2.12
CA LEU A 70 2.94 -10.32 -1.51
C LEU A 70 3.18 -11.56 -2.38
N ALA A 71 2.16 -12.06 -3.08
CA ALA A 71 2.31 -13.19 -3.99
C ALA A 71 3.13 -12.81 -5.25
N GLU A 72 3.04 -11.56 -5.70
CA GLU A 72 3.83 -11.04 -6.83
C GLU A 72 5.32 -10.81 -6.49
N LEU A 73 5.68 -10.83 -5.20
CA LEU A 73 7.08 -10.70 -4.73
C LEU A 73 7.78 -12.05 -4.47
N ARG A 74 7.05 -13.16 -4.54
CA ARG A 74 7.62 -14.50 -4.40
C ARG A 74 8.22 -14.95 -5.72
#